data_AF-R1DI34-F1
#
_entry.id   AF-R1DI34-F1
#
_cell.length_a   1.000
_cell.length_b   1.000
_cell.length_c   1.000
_cell.angle_alpha   90.00
_cell.angle_beta   90.00
_cell.angle_gamma   90.00
#
_symmetry.space_group_name_H-M   'P 1'
#
loop_
_entity.id
_entity.type
_entity.pdbx_description
1 polymer ?
#
loop_
_entity_poly.entity_id
_entity_poly.type
_entity_poly.pdbx_seq_one_letter_code
_entity_poly.pdbx_strand_id
1 'polypeptide(L)'
;MVLSAIAALPGSFKAMRGMFAFHGLVLDVGIINVLPFVDEAASDAQRTEKFPWALGGYAGFARVPNLGPTHRRFMTENMAYAILRTAPALFYTNVPILCTAVASHLVEALTIAWEIIYYECPANAMVPVTLMGLFSTQTLLTARCPSRLLHRLHLSAPPLARTRQVKFNQGALIKSADHPTALAAMTGMVAGVWLTWAAAAATVAARKPNESK
;
A
#
# COMPACT_ATOMS: atom_id res chain seq x y z
N MET A 1 12.11 12.66 21.43
CA MET A 1 13.22 12.79 20.46
C MET A 1 12.94 12.16 19.08
N VAL A 2 12.19 11.04 18.99
CA VAL A 2 11.76 10.46 17.70
C VAL A 2 10.68 11.32 17.02
N LEU A 3 9.73 11.84 17.80
CA LEU A 3 8.62 12.68 17.28
C LEU A 3 9.12 14.00 16.65
N SER A 4 10.17 14.62 17.19
CA SER A 4 10.74 15.86 16.65
C SER A 4 11.43 15.66 15.30
N ALA A 5 12.00 14.47 15.05
CA ALA A 5 12.61 14.13 13.77
C ALA A 5 11.57 13.85 12.67
N ILE A 6 10.41 13.29 13.04
CA ILE A 6 9.27 13.11 12.12
C ILE A 6 8.63 14.46 11.77
N ALA A 7 8.49 15.35 12.76
CA ALA A 7 7.92 16.69 12.57
C ALA A 7 8.72 17.55 11.58
N ALA A 8 10.02 17.29 11.39
CA ALA A 8 10.88 18.02 10.46
C ALA A 8 10.80 17.51 8.99
N LEU A 9 10.10 16.40 8.71
CA LEU A 9 9.99 15.86 7.35
C LEU A 9 9.03 16.70 6.49
N PRO A 10 9.23 16.75 5.15
CA PRO A 10 8.23 17.28 4.24
C PRO A 10 6.88 16.57 4.41
N GLY A 11 5.78 17.30 4.14
CA GLY A 11 4.43 16.75 4.25
C GLY A 11 4.24 15.47 3.45
N SER A 12 4.78 15.39 2.24
CA SER A 12 4.71 14.19 1.38
C SER A 12 5.35 12.95 2.01
N PHE A 13 6.48 13.12 2.71
CA PHE A 13 7.16 12.04 3.43
C PHE A 13 6.41 11.63 4.69
N LYS A 14 5.81 12.58 5.43
CA LYS A 14 4.94 12.27 6.57
C LYS A 14 3.72 11.49 6.13
N ALA A 15 3.06 11.94 5.06
CA ALA A 15 1.91 11.28 4.47
C ALA A 15 2.26 9.86 4.00
N MET A 16 3.35 9.69 3.25
CA MET A 16 3.82 8.39 2.79
C MET A 16 4.13 7.44 3.96
N ARG A 17 4.82 7.92 5.01
CA ARG A 17 5.12 7.09 6.19
C ARG A 17 3.86 6.73 6.96
N GLY A 18 2.94 7.66 7.14
CA GLY A 18 1.64 7.41 7.79
C GLY A 18 0.81 6.40 7.02
N MET A 19 0.77 6.55 5.69
CA MET A 19 0.11 5.62 4.77
C MET A 19 0.70 4.21 4.88
N PHE A 20 2.02 4.05 4.79
CA PHE A 20 2.66 2.74 4.87
C PHE A 20 2.54 2.10 6.26
N ALA A 21 2.59 2.90 7.33
CA ALA A 21 2.35 2.39 8.68
C ALA A 21 0.89 1.95 8.85
N PHE A 22 -0.07 2.74 8.39
CA PHE A 22 -1.48 2.40 8.49
C PHE A 22 -1.84 1.20 7.61
N HIS A 23 -1.50 1.25 6.33
CA HIS A 23 -1.78 0.17 5.38
C HIS A 23 -1.05 -1.13 5.77
N GLY A 24 0.28 -1.09 5.90
CA GLY A 24 1.05 -2.29 6.20
C GLY A 24 0.78 -2.87 7.59
N LEU A 25 0.73 -2.04 8.64
CA LEU A 25 0.60 -2.55 10.02
C LEU A 25 -0.85 -2.67 10.47
N VAL A 26 -1.69 -1.66 10.23
CA VAL A 26 -3.06 -1.68 10.76
C VAL A 26 -3.97 -2.49 9.85
N LEU A 27 -3.92 -2.27 8.53
CA LEU A 27 -4.78 -2.97 7.60
C LEU A 27 -4.27 -4.40 7.35
N ASP A 28 -3.06 -4.54 6.82
CA ASP A 28 -2.58 -5.84 6.35
C ASP A 28 -2.24 -6.76 7.52
N VAL A 29 -1.51 -6.30 8.54
CA VAL A 29 -1.24 -7.12 9.74
C VAL A 29 -2.45 -7.17 10.67
N GLY A 30 -2.96 -6.03 11.11
CA GLY A 30 -4.01 -5.98 12.14
C GLY A 30 -5.35 -6.54 11.68
N ILE A 31 -5.94 -5.95 10.65
CA ILE A 31 -7.32 -6.24 10.22
C ILE A 31 -7.40 -7.49 9.35
N ILE A 32 -6.49 -7.66 8.39
CA ILE A 32 -6.54 -8.79 7.45
C ILE A 32 -5.94 -10.05 8.07
N ASN A 33 -4.83 -9.92 8.81
CA ASN A 33 -4.10 -11.08 9.30
C ASN A 33 -4.40 -11.45 10.74
N VAL A 34 -4.53 -10.52 11.68
CA VAL A 34 -4.68 -10.83 13.12
C VAL A 34 -6.15 -10.93 13.52
N LEU A 35 -6.99 -9.97 13.11
CA LEU A 35 -8.39 -9.89 13.52
C LEU A 35 -9.18 -11.19 13.27
N PRO A 36 -9.03 -11.91 12.14
CA PRO A 36 -9.76 -13.16 11.92
C PRO A 36 -9.44 -14.28 12.90
N PHE A 37 -8.27 -14.25 13.54
CA PHE A 37 -7.90 -15.24 14.56
C PHE A 37 -8.35 -14.86 15.97
N VAL A 38 -8.61 -13.57 16.20
CA VAL A 38 -8.98 -13.04 17.52
C VAL A 38 -10.50 -12.93 17.67
N ASP A 39 -11.19 -12.53 16.60
CA ASP A 39 -12.64 -12.39 16.58
C ASP A 39 -13.16 -12.64 15.16
N GLU A 40 -13.56 -13.89 14.90
CA GLU A 40 -14.12 -14.31 13.61
C GLU A 40 -15.31 -13.43 13.21
N ALA A 41 -16.17 -13.05 14.17
CA ALA A 41 -17.33 -12.20 13.95
C ALA A 41 -16.94 -10.73 13.66
N ALA A 42 -15.76 -10.27 14.08
CA ALA A 42 -15.23 -8.96 13.69
C ALA A 42 -14.54 -8.94 12.33
N SER A 43 -14.02 -10.09 11.87
CA SER A 43 -13.40 -10.26 10.56
C SER A 43 -14.38 -10.57 9.43
N ASP A 44 -15.66 -10.73 9.75
CA ASP A 44 -16.62 -11.36 8.85
C ASP A 44 -17.09 -10.47 7.68
N ALA A 45 -17.42 -11.12 6.56
CA ALA A 45 -17.86 -10.53 5.29
C ALA A 45 -19.10 -9.63 5.41
N GLN A 46 -19.84 -9.79 6.51
CA GLN A 46 -21.11 -9.14 6.77
C GLN A 46 -20.96 -7.67 7.17
N ARG A 47 -19.73 -7.18 7.41
CA ARG A 47 -19.49 -5.84 7.96
C ARG A 47 -19.07 -4.82 6.90
N THR A 48 -19.85 -4.72 5.81
CA THR A 48 -19.79 -3.57 4.90
C THR A 48 -19.90 -2.24 5.66
N GLU A 49 -20.56 -2.24 6.82
CA GLU A 49 -20.69 -1.10 7.72
C GLU A 49 -19.39 -0.69 8.43
N LYS A 50 -18.49 -1.64 8.71
CA LYS A 50 -17.23 -1.34 9.42
C LYS A 50 -16.05 -1.15 8.47
N PHE A 51 -15.99 -1.99 7.44
CA PHE A 51 -14.91 -1.95 6.44
C PHE A 51 -15.48 -2.19 5.03
N PRO A 52 -16.18 -1.19 4.45
CA PRO A 52 -16.90 -1.34 3.17
C PRO A 52 -16.01 -1.73 1.99
N TRP A 53 -14.70 -1.62 2.15
CA TRP A 53 -13.68 -1.79 1.12
C TRP A 53 -12.72 -2.96 1.40
N ALA A 54 -12.75 -3.62 2.57
CA ALA A 54 -11.67 -4.51 3.01
C ALA A 54 -11.98 -6.02 3.02
N LEU A 55 -13.24 -6.44 3.02
CA LEU A 55 -13.60 -7.81 3.45
C LEU A 55 -14.74 -8.45 2.65
N GLY A 56 -14.75 -8.34 1.31
CA GLY A 56 -15.65 -9.16 0.48
C GLY A 56 -17.15 -8.90 0.62
N GLY A 57 -17.56 -7.84 1.34
CA GLY A 57 -18.95 -7.40 1.49
C GLY A 57 -19.49 -6.67 0.25
N TYR A 58 -19.09 -7.10 -0.95
CA TYR A 58 -19.48 -6.48 -2.19
C TYR A 58 -20.99 -6.69 -2.45
N ALA A 59 -21.67 -5.62 -2.87
CA ALA A 59 -23.09 -5.69 -3.21
C ALA A 59 -23.31 -6.73 -4.33
N GLY A 60 -24.20 -7.69 -4.12
CA GLY A 60 -24.51 -8.74 -5.10
C GLY A 60 -23.85 -10.11 -4.87
N PHE A 61 -22.99 -10.27 -3.86
CA PHE A 61 -22.47 -11.58 -3.45
C PHE A 61 -23.14 -12.12 -2.20
N ALA A 62 -23.26 -13.45 -2.11
CA ALA A 62 -23.76 -14.12 -0.91
C ALA A 62 -22.81 -13.87 0.27
N ARG A 63 -23.37 -13.44 1.41
CA ARG A 63 -22.62 -13.29 2.65
C ARG A 63 -22.26 -14.68 3.18
N VAL A 64 -20.98 -14.95 3.38
CA VAL A 64 -20.51 -16.18 4.04
C VAL A 64 -20.26 -15.92 5.53
N PRO A 65 -20.43 -16.93 6.42
CA PRO A 65 -20.30 -16.74 7.88
C PRO A 65 -18.85 -16.60 8.39
N ASN A 66 -17.86 -16.93 7.56
CA ASN A 66 -16.44 -16.78 7.89
C ASN A 66 -15.61 -16.78 6.60
N LEU A 67 -14.98 -15.64 6.27
CA LEU A 67 -14.03 -15.54 5.15
C LEU A 67 -12.62 -16.02 5.49
N GLY A 68 -12.30 -16.20 6.78
CA GLY A 68 -10.98 -16.59 7.27
C GLY A 68 -10.40 -17.81 6.54
N PRO A 69 -11.11 -18.96 6.43
CA PRO A 69 -10.62 -20.13 5.71
C PRO A 69 -10.30 -19.88 4.22
N THR A 70 -11.11 -19.06 3.55
CA THR A 70 -10.95 -18.69 2.13
C THR A 70 -9.84 -17.66 1.93
N HIS A 71 -9.59 -16.81 2.93
CA HIS A 71 -8.56 -15.78 2.93
C HIS A 71 -7.20 -16.26 3.45
N ARG A 72 -7.07 -17.39 4.17
CA ARG A 72 -5.80 -17.86 4.78
C ARG A 72 -4.60 -17.90 3.83
N ARG A 73 -4.82 -18.21 2.55
CA ARG A 73 -3.78 -18.19 1.51
C ARG A 73 -3.36 -16.76 1.15
N PHE A 74 -4.34 -15.87 0.97
CA PHE A 74 -4.13 -14.43 0.81
C PHE A 74 -3.54 -13.78 2.06
N MET A 75 -3.82 -14.28 3.26
CA MET A 75 -3.30 -13.74 4.52
C MET A 75 -1.79 -13.94 4.65
N THR A 76 -1.28 -15.15 4.37
CA THR A 76 0.16 -15.42 4.44
C THR A 76 0.94 -14.65 3.37
N GLU A 77 0.38 -14.57 2.15
CA GLU A 77 0.94 -13.78 1.06
C GLU A 77 0.89 -12.27 1.38
N ASN A 78 -0.25 -11.80 1.91
CA ASN A 78 -0.41 -10.44 2.39
C ASN A 78 0.45 -10.13 3.60
N MET A 79 0.84 -11.09 4.44
CA MET A 79 1.74 -10.83 5.57
C MET A 79 3.16 -10.51 5.07
N ALA A 80 3.64 -11.24 4.06
CA ALA A 80 4.92 -10.91 3.41
C ALA A 80 4.86 -9.54 2.73
N TYR A 81 3.75 -9.22 2.04
CA TYR A 81 3.52 -7.89 1.48
C TYR A 81 3.36 -6.81 2.57
N ALA A 82 2.70 -7.11 3.68
CA ALA A 82 2.50 -6.21 4.81
C ALA A 82 3.84 -5.78 5.41
N ILE A 83 4.76 -6.71 5.58
CA ILE A 83 6.11 -6.43 6.05
C ILE A 83 6.86 -5.57 5.03
N LEU A 84 6.78 -5.92 3.74
CA LEU A 84 7.40 -5.14 2.66
C LEU A 84 6.82 -3.72 2.54
N ARG A 85 5.53 -3.53 2.82
CA ARG A 85 4.84 -2.23 2.82
C ARG A 85 5.03 -1.45 4.11
N THR A 86 5.28 -2.13 5.22
CA THR A 86 5.64 -1.47 6.50
C THR A 86 7.08 -0.99 6.46
N ALA A 87 7.98 -1.67 5.73
CA ALA A 87 9.40 -1.32 5.64
C ALA A 87 9.63 0.16 5.22
N PRO A 88 8.96 0.72 4.20
CA PRO A 88 9.00 2.16 3.90
C PRO A 88 8.66 3.10 5.07
N ALA A 89 7.84 2.69 6.04
CA ALA A 89 7.55 3.51 7.21
C ALA A 89 8.79 3.72 8.09
N LEU A 90 9.74 2.78 8.04
CA LEU A 90 11.02 2.82 8.76
C LEU A 90 12.17 3.28 7.86
N PHE A 91 12.16 2.89 6.57
CA PHE A 91 13.23 3.10 5.60
C PHE A 91 12.81 4.00 4.43
N TYR A 92 12.09 5.09 4.73
CA TYR A 92 11.45 6.00 3.76
C TYR A 92 12.40 6.72 2.77
N THR A 93 13.71 6.63 2.95
CA THR A 93 14.72 7.19 2.02
C THR A 93 15.44 6.13 1.18
N ASN A 94 15.17 4.84 1.41
CA ASN A 94 15.81 3.75 0.70
C ASN A 94 15.00 3.41 -0.56
N VAL A 95 15.46 3.90 -1.72
CA VAL A 95 14.75 3.74 -3.00
C VAL A 95 14.51 2.28 -3.39
N PRO A 96 15.46 1.34 -3.23
CA PRO A 96 15.18 -0.09 -3.38
C PRO A 96 13.99 -0.59 -2.54
N ILE A 97 13.90 -0.18 -1.27
CA ILE A 97 12.77 -0.57 -0.40
C ILE A 97 11.45 0.07 -0.87
N LEU A 98 11.48 1.32 -1.33
CA LEU A 98 10.30 1.95 -1.93
C LEU A 98 9.88 1.25 -3.23
N CYS A 99 10.85 0.78 -4.01
CA CYS A 99 10.64 0.05 -5.26
C CYS A 99 9.98 -1.31 -5.00
N THR A 100 10.42 -2.06 -3.97
CA THR A 100 9.77 -3.33 -3.60
C THR A 100 8.36 -3.13 -3.06
N ALA A 101 8.10 -2.03 -2.35
CA ALA A 101 6.76 -1.67 -1.93
C ALA A 101 5.84 -1.40 -3.13
N VAL A 102 6.29 -0.64 -4.13
CA VAL A 102 5.51 -0.43 -5.37
C VAL A 102 5.34 -1.72 -6.18
N ALA A 103 6.33 -2.60 -6.21
CA ALA A 103 6.20 -3.93 -6.82
C ALA A 103 5.08 -4.74 -6.14
N SER A 104 4.99 -4.69 -4.81
CA SER A 104 3.92 -5.37 -4.07
C SER A 104 2.54 -4.78 -4.36
N HIS A 105 2.42 -3.47 -4.59
CA HIS A 105 1.15 -2.85 -4.99
C HIS A 105 0.74 -3.26 -6.40
N LEU A 106 1.70 -3.44 -7.33
CA LEU A 106 1.42 -3.92 -8.67
C LEU A 106 0.85 -5.34 -8.66
N VAL A 107 1.47 -6.25 -7.91
CA VAL A 107 0.98 -7.63 -7.81
C VAL A 107 -0.42 -7.65 -7.20
N GLU A 108 -0.66 -6.91 -6.13
CA GLU A 108 -1.99 -6.85 -5.52
C GLU A 108 -3.03 -6.22 -6.47
N ALA A 109 -2.69 -5.13 -7.17
CA ALA A 109 -3.57 -4.52 -8.16
C ALA A 109 -3.98 -5.51 -9.26
N LEU A 110 -3.04 -6.34 -9.74
CA LEU A 110 -3.31 -7.39 -10.73
C LEU A 110 -4.27 -8.43 -10.18
N THR A 111 -4.08 -8.88 -8.93
CA THR A 111 -4.98 -9.85 -8.30
C THR A 111 -6.38 -9.29 -8.11
N ILE A 112 -6.52 -8.06 -7.61
CA ILE A 112 -7.82 -7.41 -7.40
C ILE A 112 -8.54 -7.19 -8.75
N ALA A 113 -7.84 -6.71 -9.77
CA ALA A 113 -8.43 -6.51 -11.09
C ALA A 113 -8.88 -7.84 -11.71
N TRP A 114 -8.09 -8.90 -11.57
CA TRP A 114 -8.49 -10.24 -11.99
C TRP A 114 -9.78 -10.69 -11.28
N GLU A 115 -9.88 -10.52 -9.96
CA GLU A 115 -11.09 -10.85 -9.21
C GLU A 115 -12.30 -10.04 -9.68
N ILE A 116 -12.15 -8.72 -9.86
CA ILE A 116 -13.23 -7.83 -10.33
C ILE A 116 -13.75 -8.27 -11.69
N ILE A 117 -12.85 -8.64 -12.60
CA ILE A 117 -13.19 -9.06 -13.95
C ILE A 117 -13.84 -10.44 -13.92
N TYR A 118 -13.20 -11.41 -13.27
CA TYR A 118 -13.58 -12.82 -13.29
C TYR A 118 -14.88 -13.10 -12.52
N TYR A 119 -15.03 -12.53 -11.32
CA TYR A 119 -16.21 -12.75 -10.47
C TYR A 119 -17.34 -11.76 -10.71
N GLU A 120 -17.19 -10.88 -11.70
CA GLU A 120 -18.19 -9.86 -12.00
C GLU A 120 -18.49 -8.89 -10.84
N CYS A 121 -17.46 -8.51 -10.08
CA CYS A 121 -17.65 -7.68 -8.89
C CYS A 121 -18.30 -6.31 -9.19
N PRO A 122 -19.11 -5.77 -8.26
CA PRO A 122 -19.72 -4.46 -8.40
C PRO A 122 -18.68 -3.32 -8.40
N ALA A 123 -19.09 -2.13 -8.84
CA ALA A 123 -18.21 -0.98 -8.98
C ALA A 123 -17.52 -0.54 -7.68
N ASN A 124 -18.14 -0.77 -6.51
CA ASN A 124 -17.51 -0.43 -5.23
C ASN A 124 -16.33 -1.35 -4.88
N ALA A 125 -16.11 -2.45 -5.60
CA ALA A 125 -14.89 -3.26 -5.52
C ALA A 125 -13.65 -2.57 -6.14
N MET A 126 -13.82 -1.45 -6.85
CA MET A 126 -12.70 -0.70 -7.43
C MET A 126 -11.86 0.06 -6.39
N VAL A 127 -12.36 0.24 -5.16
CA VAL A 127 -11.69 1.08 -4.14
C VAL A 127 -10.27 0.58 -3.82
N PRO A 128 -10.04 -0.71 -3.52
CA PRO A 128 -8.68 -1.20 -3.23
C PRO A 128 -7.67 -1.00 -4.38
N VAL A 129 -8.04 -1.34 -5.62
CA VAL A 129 -7.15 -1.14 -6.78
C VAL A 129 -6.91 0.36 -7.07
N THR A 130 -7.87 1.23 -6.76
CA THR A 130 -7.68 2.69 -6.83
C THR A 130 -6.65 3.16 -5.79
N LEU A 131 -6.74 2.64 -4.56
CA LEU A 131 -5.78 2.95 -3.50
C LEU A 131 -4.37 2.49 -3.87
N MET A 132 -4.22 1.32 -4.51
CA MET A 132 -2.91 0.86 -5.01
C MET A 132 -2.29 1.86 -5.99
N GLY A 133 -3.09 2.42 -6.90
CA GLY A 133 -2.66 3.45 -7.84
C GLY A 133 -2.18 4.71 -7.12
N LEU A 134 -2.99 5.23 -6.20
CA LEU A 134 -2.67 6.44 -5.44
C LEU A 134 -1.42 6.28 -4.57
N PHE A 135 -1.31 5.17 -3.84
CA PHE A 135 -0.18 4.89 -2.96
C PHE A 135 1.12 4.70 -3.74
N SER A 136 1.06 4.02 -4.88
CA SER A 136 2.20 3.83 -5.77
C SER A 136 2.67 5.15 -6.39
N THR A 137 1.74 5.99 -6.85
CA THR A 137 2.05 7.33 -7.35
C THR A 137 2.69 8.21 -6.27
N GLN A 138 2.12 8.24 -5.06
CA GLN A 138 2.69 9.00 -3.94
C GLN A 138 4.11 8.55 -3.61
N THR A 139 4.37 7.24 -3.64
CA THR A 139 5.69 6.66 -3.39
C THR A 139 6.70 7.05 -4.47
N LEU A 140 6.32 6.97 -5.75
CA LEU A 140 7.15 7.39 -6.87
C LEU A 140 7.50 8.89 -6.79
N LEU A 141 6.51 9.75 -6.53
CA LEU A 141 6.73 11.19 -6.39
C LEU A 141 7.69 11.50 -5.24
N THR A 142 7.54 10.77 -4.13
CA THR A 142 8.40 10.93 -2.96
C THR A 142 9.83 10.46 -3.24
N ALA A 143 9.99 9.35 -3.95
CA ALA A 143 11.30 8.82 -4.35
C ALA A 143 12.02 9.68 -5.41
N ARG A 144 11.26 10.38 -6.27
CA ARG A 144 11.80 11.37 -7.22
C ARG A 144 12.20 12.69 -6.58
N CYS A 145 11.87 12.91 -5.29
CA CYS A 145 12.26 14.13 -4.59
C CYS A 145 13.79 14.22 -4.52
N PRO A 146 14.42 15.31 -5.02
CA PRO A 146 15.88 15.40 -5.09
C PRO A 146 16.51 15.22 -3.72
N SER A 147 17.50 14.34 -3.61
CA SER A 147 18.28 14.09 -2.39
C SER A 147 18.95 15.36 -1.85
N ARG A 148 19.19 16.38 -2.69
CA ARG A 148 19.65 17.72 -2.25
C ARG A 148 18.63 18.49 -1.42
N LEU A 149 17.34 18.32 -1.69
CA LEU A 149 16.25 18.93 -0.91
C LEU A 149 16.15 18.25 0.46
N LEU A 150 16.22 16.92 0.48
CA LEU A 150 16.30 16.12 1.69
C LEU A 150 17.55 16.43 2.53
N HIS A 151 18.70 16.62 1.90
CA HIS A 151 19.95 16.97 2.59
C HIS A 151 19.89 18.38 3.21
N ARG A 152 19.28 19.36 2.52
CA ARG A 152 19.07 20.70 3.09
C ARG A 152 18.09 20.70 4.27
N LEU A 153 17.05 19.88 4.20
CA LEU A 153 16.10 19.68 5.30
C LEU A 153 16.73 18.93 6.50
N HIS A 154 17.64 17.99 6.22
CA HIS A 154 18.40 17.28 7.26
C HIS A 154 19.41 18.20 7.95
N LEU A 155 20.04 19.12 7.20
CA LEU A 155 20.95 20.14 7.73
C LEU A 155 20.25 21.27 8.50
N SER A 156 18.93 21.39 8.41
CA SER A 156 18.13 22.35 9.18
C SER A 156 17.54 21.74 10.46
N ALA A 157 17.67 20.42 10.68
CA ALA A 157 17.30 19.77 11.93
C ALA A 157 18.29 20.12 13.07
N PRO A 158 17.82 20.26 14.33
CA PRO A 158 18.65 20.63 15.46
C PRO A 158 19.83 19.65 15.68
N PRO A 159 21.00 20.12 16.15
CA PRO A 159 22.26 19.36 16.16
C PRO A 159 22.19 17.99 16.86
N LEU A 160 21.39 17.89 17.92
CA LEU A 160 21.18 16.66 18.70
C LEU A 160 20.37 15.58 17.96
N ALA A 161 19.51 15.96 17.00
CA ALA A 161 18.84 15.00 16.12
C ALA A 161 19.77 14.49 15.02
N ARG A 162 20.77 15.30 14.64
CA ARG A 162 21.69 15.03 13.52
C ARG A 162 22.62 13.86 13.82
N THR A 163 23.21 13.77 15.00
CA THR A 163 24.19 12.72 15.34
C THR A 163 23.61 11.31 15.51
N ARG A 164 22.32 11.18 15.85
CA ARG A 164 21.65 9.87 16.04
C ARG A 164 20.97 9.34 14.76
N GLN A 165 20.39 10.22 13.96
CA GLN A 165 19.76 9.84 12.68
C GLN A 165 20.80 9.44 11.64
N VAL A 166 21.98 10.07 11.69
CA VAL A 166 23.16 9.73 10.88
C VAL A 166 23.56 8.26 11.08
N LYS A 167 23.64 7.73 12.31
CA LYS A 167 24.02 6.32 12.50
C LYS A 167 22.94 5.29 12.10
N PHE A 168 21.65 5.65 12.16
CA PHE A 168 20.55 4.74 11.82
C PHE A 168 20.20 4.74 10.32
N ASN A 169 20.42 5.86 9.61
CA ASN A 169 20.18 5.98 8.17
C ASN A 169 21.44 5.89 7.30
N GLN A 170 22.66 6.05 7.84
CA GLN A 170 23.89 5.92 7.04
C GLN A 170 24.19 4.47 6.63
N GLY A 171 23.64 3.47 7.31
CA GLY A 171 23.71 2.08 6.85
C GLY A 171 22.93 1.82 5.55
N ALA A 172 22.07 2.75 5.11
CA ALA A 172 21.14 2.57 3.99
C ALA A 172 21.16 3.70 2.95
N LEU A 173 22.08 4.66 3.05
CA LEU A 173 22.57 5.39 1.88
C LEU A 173 23.51 4.45 1.12
N ILE A 174 22.99 3.28 0.71
CA ILE A 174 23.63 2.52 -0.35
C ILE A 174 23.65 3.51 -1.51
N LYS A 175 24.83 3.99 -1.88
CA LYS A 175 25.08 4.51 -3.22
C LYS A 175 24.81 3.34 -4.17
N SER A 176 23.55 2.94 -4.33
CA SER A 176 23.24 1.90 -5.29
C SER A 176 23.52 2.55 -6.63
N ALA A 177 24.42 1.92 -7.39
CA ALA A 177 24.78 2.35 -8.73
C ALA A 177 23.55 2.40 -9.67
N ASP A 178 22.38 1.97 -9.21
CA ASP A 178 21.16 1.74 -9.96
C ASP A 178 19.95 2.62 -9.53
N HIS A 179 20.16 3.73 -8.83
CA HIS A 179 19.05 4.65 -8.49
C HIS A 179 18.21 5.08 -9.71
N PRO A 180 18.79 5.37 -10.89
CA PRO A 180 18.01 5.64 -12.10
C PRO A 180 17.21 4.42 -12.56
N THR A 181 17.81 3.22 -12.52
CA THR A 181 17.16 1.96 -12.90
C THR A 181 15.99 1.62 -11.99
N ALA A 182 16.16 1.77 -10.67
CA ALA A 182 15.09 1.56 -9.70
C ALA A 182 13.94 2.57 -9.86
N LEU A 183 14.25 3.84 -10.13
CA LEU A 183 13.23 4.84 -10.44
C LEU A 183 12.48 4.54 -11.74
N ALA A 184 13.19 4.08 -12.77
CA ALA A 184 12.59 3.68 -14.05
C ALA A 184 11.67 2.47 -13.86
N ALA A 185 12.14 1.43 -13.16
CA ALA A 185 11.35 0.26 -12.82
C ALA A 185 10.09 0.65 -12.02
N MET A 186 10.25 1.47 -10.98
CA MET A 186 9.12 1.96 -10.19
C MET A 186 8.13 2.75 -11.03
N THR A 187 8.61 3.59 -11.97
CA THR A 187 7.74 4.30 -12.91
C THR A 187 6.92 3.34 -13.77
N GLY A 188 7.57 2.31 -14.32
CA GLY A 188 6.89 1.26 -15.09
C GLY A 188 5.85 0.51 -14.25
N MET A 189 6.17 0.20 -12.99
CA MET A 189 5.23 -0.47 -12.09
C MET A 189 4.03 0.41 -11.71
N VAL A 190 4.23 1.71 -11.46
CA VAL A 190 3.12 2.65 -11.24
C VAL A 190 2.22 2.71 -12.48
N ALA A 191 2.80 2.78 -13.68
CA ALA A 191 2.03 2.73 -14.92
C ALA A 191 1.26 1.41 -15.04
N GLY A 192 1.89 0.28 -14.70
CA GLY A 192 1.25 -1.03 -14.64
C GLY A 192 0.02 -1.03 -13.73
N VAL A 193 0.13 -0.48 -12.51
CA VAL A 193 -1.01 -0.39 -11.57
C VAL A 193 -2.18 0.38 -12.18
N TRP A 194 -1.91 1.53 -12.81
CA TRP A 194 -2.96 2.33 -13.45
C TRP A 194 -3.56 1.68 -14.70
N LEU A 195 -2.77 0.95 -15.48
CA LEU A 195 -3.28 0.15 -16.61
C LEU A 195 -4.19 -0.98 -16.12
N THR A 196 -3.80 -1.67 -15.06
CA THR A 196 -4.59 -2.69 -14.38
C THR A 196 -5.90 -2.12 -13.85
N TRP A 197 -5.85 -0.96 -13.20
CA TRP A 197 -7.04 -0.22 -12.77
C TRP A 197 -7.95 0.12 -13.95
N ALA A 198 -7.40 0.66 -15.04
CA ALA A 198 -8.17 1.08 -16.21
C ALA A 198 -8.87 -0.11 -16.89
N ALA A 199 -8.20 -1.26 -16.97
CA ALA A 199 -8.80 -2.49 -17.49
C ALA A 199 -10.02 -2.92 -16.65
N ALA A 200 -9.86 -3.00 -15.32
CA ALA A 200 -10.97 -3.35 -14.43
C ALA A 200 -12.11 -2.32 -14.48
N ALA A 201 -11.79 -1.02 -14.51
CA ALA A 201 -12.77 0.06 -14.60
C ALA A 201 -13.58 -0.01 -15.90
N ALA A 202 -12.93 -0.29 -17.03
CA ALA A 202 -13.60 -0.45 -18.31
C ALA A 202 -14.55 -1.66 -18.31
N THR A 203 -14.13 -2.78 -17.71
CA THR A 203 -15.00 -3.96 -17.56
C THR A 203 -16.22 -3.64 -16.69
N VAL A 204 -16.03 -2.98 -15.55
CA VAL A 204 -17.14 -2.56 -14.67
C VAL A 204 -18.09 -1.62 -15.41
N ALA A 205 -17.57 -0.64 -16.16
CA ALA A 205 -18.40 0.32 -16.90
C ALA A 205 -19.17 -0.30 -18.08
N ALA A 206 -18.64 -1.37 -18.68
CA ALA A 206 -19.28 -2.07 -19.78
C ALA A 206 -20.41 -3.02 -19.32
N ARG A 207 -20.49 -3.33 -18.02
CA ARG A 207 -21.57 -4.16 -17.47
C ARG A 207 -22.88 -3.38 -17.53
N LYS A 208 -23.91 -4.00 -18.10
CA LYS A 208 -25.27 -3.47 -17.95
C LYS A 208 -25.59 -3.43 -16.45
N PRO A 209 -26.26 -2.37 -15.94
CA PRO A 209 -26.73 -2.37 -14.57
C PRO A 209 -27.55 -3.64 -14.38
N ASN A 210 -27.12 -4.50 -13.43
CA ASN A 210 -27.82 -5.74 -13.14
C ASN A 210 -29.29 -5.41 -12.88
N GLU A 211 -30.17 -5.81 -13.80
CA GLU A 211 -31.56 -6.07 -13.47
C GLU A 211 -31.50 -7.14 -12.38
N SER A 212 -31.82 -6.75 -11.16
CA SER A 212 -31.67 -7.57 -9.96
C SER A 212 -32.22 -8.99 -10.20
N LYS A 213 -31.34 -9.99 -10.15
CA LYS A 213 -31.73 -11.39 -9.95
C LYS A 213 -32.12 -11.60 -8.49
#